data_AF-A0A0F4VN21-F1
#
_entry.id   AF-A0A0F4VN21-F1
#
_cell.length_a   1.000
_cell.length_b   1.000
_cell.length_c   1.000
_cell.angle_alpha   90.00
_cell.angle_beta   90.00
_cell.angle_gamma   90.00
#
_symmetry.space_group_name_H-M   'P 1'
#
loop_
_entity.id
_entity.type
_entity.pdbx_description
1 polymer ?
#
loop_
_entity_poly.entity_id
_entity_poly.type
_entity_poly.pdbx_seq_one_letter_code
_entity_poly.pdbx_strand_id
1 'polypeptide(L)' 'MINIIPFEFESNKIRTIADKDGSIWFVAKDVAGALDYGRPRDAVNTHCKGGGKTPLP' A
#
# COMPACT_ATOMS: atom_id res chain seq x y z
N MET A 1 -0.15 7.77 16.44
CA MET A 1 -1.24 6.87 16.01
C MET A 1 -1.19 6.77 14.49
N ILE A 2 -1.34 5.57 13.93
CA ILE A 2 -1.44 5.36 12.48
C ILE A 2 -2.86 5.73 12.08
N ASN A 3 -3.04 6.72 11.21
CA ASN A 3 -4.35 7.10 10.69
C ASN A 3 -4.51 6.49 9.30
N ILE A 4 -5.52 5.63 9.12
CA ILE A 4 -5.80 4.97 7.85
C ILE A 4 -6.79 5.83 7.07
N ILE A 5 -6.40 6.25 5.86
CA ILE A 5 -7.25 7.02 4.95
C ILE A 5 -7.61 6.12 3.76
N PRO A 6 -8.90 5.85 3.49
CA PRO A 6 -9.31 5.07 2.34
C PRO A 6 -9.17 5.89 1.05
N PHE A 7 -8.48 5.33 0.05
CA PHE A 7 -8.39 5.85 -1.31
C PHE A 7 -9.13 4.89 -2.25
N GLU A 8 -9.98 5.40 -3.15
CA GLU A 8 -10.70 4.58 -4.12
C GLU A 8 -10.14 4.80 -5.52
N PHE A 9 -9.79 3.71 -6.20
CA PHE A 9 -9.28 3.71 -7.57
C PHE A 9 -10.00 2.63 -8.39
N GLU A 10 -10.76 3.03 -9.41
CA GLU A 10 -11.49 2.09 -10.28
C GLU A 10 -12.30 1.04 -9.51
N SER A 11 -13.05 1.48 -8.48
CA SER A 11 -13.78 0.64 -7.50
C SER A 11 -12.93 -0.21 -6.55
N ASN A 12 -11.61 -0.12 -6.59
CA ASN A 12 -10.72 -0.76 -5.64
C ASN A 12 -10.45 0.15 -4.45
N LYS A 13 -10.61 -0.40 -3.23
CA LYS A 13 -10.27 0.29 -1.98
C LYS A 13 -8.81 0.06 -1.66
N ILE A 14 -8.02 1.12 -1.72
CA ILE A 14 -6.60 1.14 -1.40
C ILE A 14 -6.42 1.80 -0.04
N ARG A 15 -5.80 1.09 0.91
CA ARG A 15 -5.49 1.66 2.21
C ARG A 15 -4.26 2.56 2.11
N THR A 16 -4.34 3.73 2.74
CA THR A 16 -3.19 4.63 2.92
C THR A 16 -2.94 4.92 4.39
N ILE A 17 -1.69 5.19 4.72
CA ILE A 17 -1.21 5.48 6.07
C ILE A 17 -0.54 6.84 6.05
N ALA A 18 -0.97 7.74 6.94
CA ALA A 18 -0.21 8.95 7.21
C ALA A 18 0.90 8.66 8.22
N ASP A 19 2.14 8.98 7.87
CA ASP A 19 3.27 8.98 8.79
C ASP A 19 3.27 10.24 9.68
N LYS A 20 4.09 10.25 10.73
CA LYS A 20 4.22 11.36 11.69
C LYS A 20 4.62 12.67 11.04
N ASP A 21 5.38 12.60 9.95
CA ASP A 21 5.83 13.75 9.17
C ASP A 21 4.79 14.20 8.11
N GLY A 22 3.57 13.65 8.14
CA GLY A 22 2.49 14.01 7.23
C GLY A 22 2.59 13.38 5.83
N SER A 23 3.60 12.55 5.58
CA SER A 23 3.74 11.81 4.33
C SER A 23 2.72 10.69 4.25
N ILE A 24 2.02 10.60 3.11
CA ILE A 24 1.03 9.55 2.85
C ILE A 24 1.72 8.37 2.16
N TRP A 25 1.56 7.19 2.74
CA TRP A 25 2.06 5.93 2.21
C TRP A 25 0.91 5.03 1.77
N PHE A 26 1.07 4.35 0.64
CA PHE A 26 0.07 3.40 0.14
C PHE A 26 0.42 1.98 0.56
N VAL A 27 -0.59 1.18 0.89
CA VAL A 27 -0.41 -0.26 1.11
C VAL A 27 -0.12 -0.92 -0.23
N ALA A 28 1.12 -1.33 -0.43
CA ALA A 28 1.61 -1.84 -1.71
C ALA A 28 0.84 -3.08 -2.21
N LYS A 29 0.33 -3.92 -1.31
CA LYS A 29 -0.52 -5.08 -1.67
C LYS A 29 -1.83 -4.64 -2.32
N ASP A 30 -2.49 -3.62 -1.77
CA ASP A 30 -3.77 -3.14 -2.26
C ASP A 30 -3.58 -2.44 -3.61
N VAL A 31 -2.51 -1.65 -3.75
CA VAL A 31 -2.12 -1.03 -5.03
C VAL A 31 -1.85 -2.10 -6.09
N ALA A 32 -1.07 -3.13 -5.76
CA ALA A 32 -0.75 -4.18 -6.71
C ALA A 32 -1.99 -5.00 -7.12
N GLY A 33 -2.96 -5.18 -6.20
CA GLY A 33 -4.26 -5.78 -6.53
C GLY A 33 -5.12 -4.89 -7.43
N ALA A 34 -5.18 -3.59 -7.15
CA ALA A 34 -5.94 -2.62 -7.96
C ALA A 34 -5.39 -2.48 -9.38
N LEU A 35 -4.09 -2.70 -9.57
CA LEU A 35 -3.42 -2.74 -10.88
C LEU A 35 -3.46 -4.11 -11.57
N ASP A 36 -4.18 -5.07 -10.99
CA ASP A 36 -4.36 -6.44 -11.52
C ASP A 36 -3.03 -7.21 -11.75
N TYR A 37 -2.03 -6.99 -10.89
CA TYR A 37 -0.84 -7.85 -10.91
C TYR A 37 -1.22 -9.27 -10.49
N GLY A 38 -1.07 -10.24 -11.39
CA GLY A 38 -1.36 -11.65 -11.11
C GLY A 38 -0.55 -12.25 -9.95
N ARG A 39 0.58 -11.64 -9.58
CA ARG A 39 1.35 -11.95 -8.35
C ARG A 39 1.70 -10.65 -7.60
N PRO A 40 0.79 -10.14 -6.75
CA PRO A 40 0.99 -8.86 -6.06
C PRO A 40 2.26 -8.84 -5.20
N ARG A 41 2.58 -9.97 -4.56
CA ARG A 41 3.79 -10.10 -3.72
C ARG A 41 5.08 -9.95 -4.53
N ASP A 42 5.13 -10.52 -5.72
CA ASP A 42 6.31 -10.46 -6.57
C ASP A 42 6.48 -9.05 -7.13
N ALA A 43 5.39 -8.42 -7.59
CA ALA A 43 5.40 -7.03 -8.03
C ALA A 43 5.95 -6.10 -6.93
N VAL A 44 5.50 -6.27 -5.68
CA VAL A 44 6.03 -5.50 -4.54
C VAL A 44 7.51 -5.80 -4.30
N ASN A 45 7.95 -7.06 -4.34
CA ASN A 45 9.36 -7.40 -4.15
C ASN A 45 10.26 -6.85 -5.27
N THR A 46 9.76 -6.79 -6.51
CA THR A 46 10.50 -6.30 -7.67
C THR A 46 10.57 -4.77 -7.71
N HIS A 47 9.48 -4.09 -7.35
CA HIS A 47 9.35 -2.63 -7.51
C HIS A 47 9.58 -1.83 -6.22
N CYS A 48 9.46 -2.44 -5.05
CA CYS A 48 9.78 -1.80 -3.78
C CYS A 48 11.17 -2.20 -3.31
N LYS A 49 11.90 -1.25 -2.71
CA LYS A 49 13.14 -1.56 -2.00
C LYS A 49 12.77 -2.51 -0.85
N GLY A 50 13.48 -3.64 -0.73
CA GLY A 50 13.26 -4.67 0.29
C GLY A 50 13.58 -4.21 1.72
N GLY A 51 12.91 -3.15 2.18
CA GLY A 51 12.99 -2.61 3.52
C GLY A 51 11.97 -3.24 4.48
N GLY A 52 11.97 -2.74 5.70
CA GLY A 52 11.09 -3.20 6.77
C GLY A 52 9.61 -3.18 6.38
N LYS A 53 8.88 -4.24 6.76
CA LYS A 53 7.43 -4.31 6.60
C LYS A 53 6.78 -3.68 7.81
N THR A 54 5.93 -2.69 7.60
CA THR A 54 5.08 -2.15 8.67
C THR A 54 3.90 -3.11 8.86
N PRO A 55 3.72 -3.69 10.07
CA PRO A 55 2.50 -4.43 10.37
C PRO A 55 1.32 -3.46 10.29
N LEU A 56 0.33 -3.81 9.49
CA LEU A 56 -0.94 -3.08 9.48
C LEU A 56 -1.70 -3.46 10.76
N PRO A 57 -2.37 -2.50 11.43
CA PRO A 57 -3.28 -2.80 12.52
C PRO A 57 -4.51 -3.59 12.04
#